data_AF-A0A6I2I969-F1
#
_entry.id   AF-A0A6I2I969-F1
#
_cell.length_a   1.000
_cell.length_b   1.000
_cell.length_c   1.000
_cell.angle_alpha   90.00
_cell.angle_beta   90.00
_cell.angle_gamma   90.00
#
_symmetry.space_group_name_H-M   'P 1'
#
loop_
_entity.id
_entity.type
_entity.pdbx_description
1 polymer ?
#
loop_
_entity_poly.entity_id
_entity_poly.type
_entity_poly.pdbx_seq_one_letter_code
_entity_poly.pdbx_strand_id
1 'polypeptide(L)'
;GIFISADAQPKAGGQILEMQPAISLLESAQQQMQKISADAQTAEASPADIQSQINLLQQSMTELKQAVLLMSAPKGIALVSGEHLQVSAKKNLIASAGNKADISVVKDFFIGVGNTFSLFVRKMGIKLIANQGAVSLQAQNDVMELLAQKAITITSTQDEITITAKKKITINGGGSYITLDGNKIECGTKGEFLTKAGIYGRKPQAFSKPEMMAFPLINSEDDEKKEFDEQFQIFDDSGMYVLGNIPYKITSLSGLVWEGITDDDGFTQRVETKESELLSISYTFK
;
A
#
# COMPACT_ATOMS: atom_id res chain seq x y z
N GLY A 1 11.70 -9.98 38.31
CA GLY A 1 12.32 -9.18 37.23
C GLY A 1 13.57 -8.47 37.72
N ILE A 2 14.03 -7.48 36.96
CA ILE A 2 15.12 -6.55 37.30
C ILE A 2 14.53 -5.13 37.28
N PHE A 3 14.82 -4.34 38.31
CA PHE A 3 14.52 -2.91 38.35
C PHE A 3 15.82 -2.12 38.51
N ILE A 4 16.14 -1.30 37.51
CA ILE A 4 17.30 -0.40 37.52
C ILE A 4 16.74 1.02 37.64
N SER A 5 17.04 1.70 38.75
CA SER A 5 16.50 3.03 39.01
C SER A 5 17.61 4.01 39.41
N ALA A 6 17.54 5.22 38.85
CA ALA A 6 18.30 6.39 39.30
C ALA A 6 17.47 7.31 40.21
N ASP A 7 16.33 6.82 40.72
CA ASP A 7 15.51 7.51 41.71
C ASP A 7 16.19 7.41 43.08
N ALA A 8 16.37 8.54 43.77
CA ALA A 8 17.06 8.56 45.04
C ALA A 8 16.20 7.96 46.16
N GLN A 9 16.80 7.06 46.95
CA GLN A 9 16.20 6.52 48.17
C GLN A 9 17.13 6.79 49.36
N PRO A 10 17.07 7.99 49.96
CA PRO A 10 17.98 8.38 51.04
C PRO A 10 17.95 7.37 52.19
N LYS A 11 19.14 6.94 52.62
CA LYS A 11 19.33 5.98 53.73
C LYS A 11 18.61 4.64 53.52
N ALA A 12 18.26 4.26 52.28
CA ALA A 12 17.46 3.09 51.97
C ALA A 12 16.16 3.03 52.79
N GLY A 13 15.53 4.19 53.06
CA GLY A 13 14.39 4.29 53.96
C GLY A 13 13.04 3.79 53.42
N GLY A 14 12.99 3.34 52.17
CA GLY A 14 11.77 2.78 51.55
C GLY A 14 11.95 1.31 51.17
N GLN A 15 11.03 0.77 50.37
CA GLN A 15 11.13 -0.62 49.95
C GLN A 15 12.22 -0.82 48.87
N ILE A 16 12.77 -2.03 48.78
CA ILE A 16 13.72 -2.40 47.72
C ILE A 16 13.11 -2.15 46.32
N LEU A 17 11.80 -2.32 46.19
CA LEU A 17 11.04 -2.13 44.95
C LEU A 17 10.18 -0.86 44.96
N GLU A 18 10.66 0.22 45.57
CA GLU A 18 9.99 1.53 45.57
C GLU A 18 9.96 2.12 44.15
N MET A 19 8.99 1.69 43.33
CA MET A 19 8.93 1.98 41.89
C MET A 19 7.86 2.99 41.48
N GLN A 20 7.19 3.62 42.45
CA GLN A 20 6.10 4.59 42.18
C GLN A 20 6.49 5.71 41.20
N PRO A 21 7.70 6.30 41.26
CA PRO A 21 8.12 7.28 40.24
C PRO A 21 8.13 6.71 38.82
N ALA A 22 8.65 5.49 38.65
CA ALA A 22 8.71 4.82 37.35
C ALA A 22 7.31 4.48 36.81
N ILE A 23 6.44 3.96 37.68
CA ILE A 23 5.05 3.64 37.33
C ILE A 23 4.29 4.91 36.93
N SER A 24 4.46 6.01 37.66
CA SER A 24 3.80 7.29 37.35
C SER A 24 4.19 7.84 35.97
N LEU A 25 5.46 7.66 35.54
CA LEU A 25 5.91 8.02 34.19
C LEU A 25 5.20 7.18 33.12
N LEU A 26 5.06 5.87 33.33
CA LEU A 26 4.36 4.96 32.41
C LEU A 26 2.86 5.28 32.33
N GLU A 27 2.20 5.51 33.46
CA GLU A 27 0.78 5.90 33.52
C GLU A 27 0.53 7.22 32.80
N SER A 28 1.41 8.21 32.99
CA SER A 28 1.31 9.51 32.32
C SER A 28 1.44 9.37 30.80
N ALA A 29 2.40 8.56 30.32
CA ALA A 29 2.58 8.28 28.90
C ALA A 29 1.34 7.56 28.32
N GLN A 30 0.79 6.59 29.06
CA GLN A 30 -0.40 5.84 28.65
C GLN A 30 -1.63 6.76 28.52
N GLN A 31 -1.87 7.66 29.48
CA GLN A 31 -2.99 8.61 29.42
C GLN A 31 -2.88 9.56 28.21
N GLN A 32 -1.66 9.98 27.86
CA GLN A 32 -1.43 10.80 26.68
C GLN A 32 -1.72 10.01 25.40
N MET A 33 -1.22 8.78 25.31
CA MET A 33 -1.43 7.90 24.15
C MET A 33 -2.90 7.50 23.97
N GLN A 34 -3.65 7.31 25.07
CA GLN A 34 -5.10 7.06 25.02
C GLN A 34 -5.86 8.16 24.29
N LYS A 35 -5.56 9.43 24.60
CA LYS A 35 -6.20 10.57 23.94
C LYS A 35 -5.89 10.62 22.46
N ILE A 36 -4.62 10.44 22.09
CA ILE A 36 -4.18 10.42 20.69
C ILE A 36 -4.82 9.25 19.94
N SER A 37 -4.90 8.07 20.56
CA SER A 37 -5.51 6.89 19.96
C SER A 37 -7.01 7.05 19.74
N ALA A 38 -7.72 7.67 20.69
CA ALA A 38 -9.14 7.96 20.54
C ALA A 38 -9.40 9.01 19.45
N ASP A 39 -8.56 10.04 19.37
CA ASP A 39 -8.60 11.05 18.30
C ASP A 39 -8.33 10.39 16.93
N ALA A 40 -7.37 9.47 16.85
CA ALA A 40 -7.05 8.71 15.63
C ALA A 40 -8.23 7.86 15.17
N GLN A 41 -8.87 7.12 16.10
CA GLN A 41 -10.05 6.31 15.80
C GLN A 41 -11.24 7.18 15.31
N THR A 42 -11.43 8.36 15.91
CA THR A 42 -12.45 9.33 15.49
C THR A 42 -12.18 9.85 14.07
N ALA A 43 -10.91 9.91 13.66
CA ALA A 43 -10.48 10.29 12.33
C ALA A 43 -10.30 9.09 11.38
N GLU A 44 -10.90 7.94 11.71
CA GLU A 44 -10.86 6.70 10.91
C GLU A 44 -9.47 6.09 10.69
N ALA A 45 -8.45 6.56 11.42
CA ALA A 45 -7.13 5.96 11.45
C ALA A 45 -7.09 4.76 12.42
N SER A 46 -6.20 3.79 12.17
CA SER A 46 -6.03 2.64 13.08
C SER A 46 -5.54 3.11 14.47
N PRO A 47 -6.25 2.76 15.56
CA PRO A 47 -5.84 3.13 16.91
C PRO A 47 -4.60 2.37 17.37
N ALA A 48 -3.91 2.90 18.37
CA ALA A 48 -2.82 2.20 19.04
C ALA A 48 -3.37 1.09 19.96
N ASP A 49 -2.63 -0.02 20.10
CA ASP A 49 -2.95 -1.09 21.04
C ASP A 49 -2.61 -0.68 22.49
N ILE A 50 -3.46 0.15 23.07
CA ILE A 50 -3.33 0.62 24.46
C ILE A 50 -3.56 -0.53 25.45
N GLN A 51 -4.43 -1.49 25.14
CA GLN A 51 -4.77 -2.56 26.08
C GLN A 51 -3.56 -3.45 26.35
N SER A 52 -2.75 -3.77 25.34
CA SER A 52 -1.50 -4.49 25.55
C SER A 52 -0.49 -3.71 26.41
N GLN A 53 -0.47 -2.38 26.34
CA GLN A 53 0.37 -1.53 27.20
C GLN A 53 -0.10 -1.60 28.66
N ILE A 54 -1.41 -1.50 28.90
CA ILE A 54 -2.02 -1.65 30.23
C ILE A 54 -1.67 -3.00 30.83
N ASN A 55 -1.84 -4.07 30.05
CA ASN A 55 -1.57 -5.43 30.50
C ASN A 55 -0.09 -5.61 30.85
N LEU A 56 0.82 -5.08 30.02
CA LEU A 56 2.26 -5.11 30.32
C LEU A 56 2.57 -4.40 31.63
N LEU A 57 2.02 -3.21 31.85
CA LEU A 57 2.24 -2.43 33.06
C LEU A 57 1.70 -3.16 34.30
N GLN A 58 0.40 -3.47 34.33
CA GLN A 58 -0.30 -3.95 35.53
C GLN A 58 0.02 -5.40 35.88
N GLN A 59 0.16 -6.27 34.89
CA GLN A 59 0.30 -7.72 35.11
C GLN A 59 1.76 -8.15 35.23
N SER A 60 2.70 -7.37 34.67
CA SER A 60 4.11 -7.77 34.58
C SER A 60 5.07 -6.79 35.24
N MET A 61 4.97 -5.48 34.95
CA MET A 61 5.93 -4.47 35.42
C MET A 61 5.73 -4.06 36.88
N THR A 62 4.50 -3.81 37.31
CA THR A 62 4.20 -3.46 38.70
C THR A 62 4.65 -4.58 39.63
N GLU A 63 5.44 -4.23 40.65
CA GLU A 63 6.06 -5.17 41.60
C GLU A 63 6.93 -6.26 40.94
N LEU A 64 7.26 -6.11 39.65
CA LEU A 64 7.97 -7.10 38.85
C LEU A 64 7.33 -8.50 38.96
N LYS A 65 5.99 -8.58 38.90
CA LYS A 65 5.20 -9.83 38.99
C LYS A 65 5.61 -10.91 37.98
N GLN A 66 6.35 -10.53 36.93
CA GLN A 66 6.91 -11.43 35.92
C GLN A 66 8.42 -11.21 35.74
N ALA A 67 9.04 -12.04 34.89
CA ALA A 67 10.44 -11.90 34.49
C ALA A 67 10.63 -10.73 33.50
N VAL A 68 10.52 -9.50 34.00
CA VAL A 68 10.65 -8.25 33.21
C VAL A 68 11.85 -7.42 33.65
N LEU A 69 12.27 -6.50 32.78
CA LEU A 69 13.23 -5.44 33.08
C LEU A 69 12.51 -4.09 33.04
N LEU A 70 12.61 -3.32 34.12
CA LEU A 70 12.16 -1.93 34.20
C LEU A 70 13.38 -1.03 34.47
N MET A 71 13.56 0.01 33.67
CA MET A 71 14.60 1.02 33.85
C MET A 71 13.95 2.39 34.03
N SER A 72 14.35 3.15 35.06
CA SER A 72 13.83 4.47 35.38
C SER A 72 14.95 5.46 35.69
N ALA A 73 14.88 6.65 35.12
CA ALA A 73 15.76 7.75 35.49
C ALA A 73 15.04 9.10 35.30
N PRO A 74 14.83 9.89 36.38
CA PRO A 74 14.05 11.13 36.30
C PRO A 74 14.74 12.26 35.53
N LYS A 75 16.02 12.10 35.19
CA LYS A 75 16.84 13.07 34.43
C LYS A 75 17.30 12.56 33.07
N GLY A 76 16.80 11.42 32.61
CA GLY A 76 17.04 10.88 31.27
C GLY A 76 17.80 9.55 31.24
N ILE A 77 17.68 8.87 30.11
CA ILE A 77 18.36 7.60 29.79
C ILE A 77 19.02 7.77 28.43
N ALA A 78 20.28 7.36 28.29
CA ALA A 78 20.99 7.31 27.02
C ALA A 78 21.36 5.87 26.68
N LEU A 79 21.08 5.44 25.45
CA LEU A 79 21.47 4.15 24.91
C LEU A 79 22.34 4.41 23.68
N VAL A 80 23.60 3.98 23.72
CA VAL A 80 24.59 4.22 22.66
C VAL A 80 25.33 2.93 22.33
N SER A 81 25.70 2.75 21.07
CA SER A 81 26.50 1.62 20.59
C SER A 81 27.52 2.14 19.58
N GLY A 82 28.73 1.57 19.57
CA GLY A 82 29.74 1.87 18.56
C GLY A 82 29.46 1.21 17.21
N GLU A 83 28.65 0.15 17.21
CA GLU A 83 28.27 -0.64 16.03
C GLU A 83 26.74 -0.68 15.93
N HIS A 84 26.12 -1.83 16.15
CA HIS A 84 24.68 -2.01 16.02
C HIS A 84 23.96 -1.77 17.35
N LEU A 85 22.76 -1.17 17.28
CA LEU A 85 21.76 -1.18 18.34
C LEU A 85 20.49 -1.84 17.80
N GLN A 86 20.15 -3.02 18.30
CA GLN A 86 18.96 -3.76 17.90
C GLN A 86 17.92 -3.75 19.02
N VAL A 87 16.70 -3.35 18.69
CA VAL A 87 15.53 -3.44 19.59
C VAL A 87 14.51 -4.33 18.90
N SER A 88 14.17 -5.46 19.53
CA SER A 88 13.25 -6.45 18.97
C SER A 88 12.26 -6.92 20.03
N ALA A 89 11.01 -7.10 19.62
CA ALA A 89 9.93 -7.63 20.45
C ALA A 89 9.10 -8.62 19.65
N LYS A 90 8.78 -9.79 20.22
CA LYS A 90 7.91 -10.80 19.59
C LYS A 90 6.46 -10.32 19.45
N LYS A 91 6.02 -9.40 20.31
CA LYS A 91 4.69 -8.80 20.28
C LYS A 91 4.80 -7.36 19.81
N ASN A 92 4.74 -6.40 20.73
CA ASN A 92 4.64 -4.98 20.40
C ASN A 92 5.92 -4.23 20.75
N LEU A 93 6.38 -3.37 19.85
CA LEU A 93 7.36 -2.32 20.14
C LEU A 93 6.60 -1.00 20.30
N ILE A 94 6.72 -0.37 21.46
CA ILE A 94 6.01 0.86 21.81
C ILE A 94 7.03 1.94 22.14
N ALA A 95 6.94 3.07 21.45
CA ALA A 95 7.71 4.28 21.74
C ALA A 95 6.75 5.45 21.93
N SER A 96 6.91 6.20 23.02
CA SER A 96 6.09 7.37 23.32
C SER A 96 6.95 8.50 23.86
N ALA A 97 6.57 9.74 23.55
CA ALA A 97 7.24 10.94 24.01
C ALA A 97 6.20 12.02 24.32
N GLY A 98 6.31 12.65 25.49
CA GLY A 98 5.34 13.69 25.92
C GLY A 98 5.52 15.05 25.23
N ASN A 99 6.60 15.26 24.48
CA ASN A 99 6.88 16.51 23.76
C ASN A 99 7.21 16.27 22.29
N LYS A 100 8.40 15.73 22.00
CA LYS A 100 8.88 15.49 20.63
C LYS A 100 9.61 14.16 20.54
N ALA A 101 9.43 13.46 19.44
CA ALA A 101 10.25 12.32 19.03
C ALA A 101 10.95 12.68 17.72
N ASP A 102 12.28 12.58 17.70
CA ASP A 102 13.11 12.80 16.52
C ASP A 102 13.78 11.48 16.13
N ILE A 103 13.63 11.08 14.88
CA ILE A 103 14.33 9.94 14.28
C ILE A 103 15.15 10.49 13.12
N SER A 104 16.46 10.27 13.13
CA SER A 104 17.38 10.80 12.12
C SER A 104 18.31 9.69 11.64
N VAL A 105 18.43 9.55 10.32
CA VAL A 105 19.26 8.54 9.67
C VAL A 105 20.08 9.21 8.57
N VAL A 106 21.37 8.89 8.49
CA VAL A 106 22.31 9.56 7.56
C VAL A 106 22.18 9.02 6.14
N LYS A 107 21.85 7.74 6.00
CA LYS A 107 21.68 7.05 4.72
C LYS A 107 20.21 6.71 4.52
N ASP A 108 19.86 5.45 4.73
CA ASP A 108 18.56 4.92 4.34
C ASP A 108 17.65 4.70 5.55
N PHE A 109 16.43 5.22 5.48
CA PHE A 109 15.38 4.94 6.46
C PHE A 109 14.29 4.08 5.84
N PHE A 110 14.17 2.83 6.31
CA PHE A 110 13.19 1.87 5.83
C PHE A 110 12.14 1.59 6.90
N ILE A 111 10.86 1.62 6.49
CA ILE A 111 9.72 1.20 7.31
C ILE A 111 8.96 0.13 6.51
N GLY A 112 9.03 -1.11 6.98
CA GLY A 112 8.24 -2.23 6.45
C GLY A 112 7.11 -2.58 7.42
N VAL A 113 5.88 -2.69 6.92
CA VAL A 113 4.71 -3.05 7.73
C VAL A 113 3.94 -4.16 7.02
N GLY A 114 3.68 -5.26 7.73
CA GLY A 114 3.03 -6.44 7.14
C GLY A 114 1.50 -6.37 7.01
N ASN A 115 0.86 -5.35 7.60
CA ASN A 115 -0.59 -5.19 7.54
C ASN A 115 -1.01 -3.74 7.25
N THR A 116 -0.92 -2.85 8.23
CA THR A 116 -1.43 -1.47 8.07
C THR A 116 -0.43 -0.44 8.54
N PHE A 117 -0.06 0.49 7.65
CA PHE A 117 0.68 1.70 8.00
C PHE A 117 -0.31 2.86 8.22
N SER A 118 -0.56 3.19 9.49
CA SER A 118 -1.47 4.29 9.89
C SER A 118 -0.67 5.47 10.42
N LEU A 119 -0.81 6.65 9.78
CA LEU A 119 -0.18 7.89 10.18
C LEU A 119 -1.25 8.94 10.51
N PHE A 120 -1.31 9.37 11.77
CA PHE A 120 -2.28 10.35 12.25
C PHE A 120 -1.60 11.55 12.89
N VAL A 121 -2.05 12.76 12.53
CA VAL A 121 -1.61 14.02 13.14
C VAL A 121 -2.81 14.86 13.56
N ARG A 122 -2.93 15.14 14.85
CA ARG A 122 -4.09 15.84 15.43
C ARG A 122 -4.20 17.32 15.05
N LYS A 123 -3.08 18.04 14.92
CA LYS A 123 -3.09 19.53 14.87
C LYS A 123 -2.35 20.14 13.68
N MET A 124 -1.06 19.88 13.54
CA MET A 124 -0.17 20.66 12.66
C MET A 124 0.01 20.07 11.24
N GLY A 125 -0.77 19.05 10.89
CA GLY A 125 -0.74 18.41 9.57
C GLY A 125 0.51 17.57 9.30
N ILE A 126 0.59 17.04 8.07
CA ILE A 126 1.70 16.19 7.60
C ILE A 126 2.48 16.97 6.53
N LYS A 127 3.82 16.88 6.56
CA LYS A 127 4.71 17.37 5.51
C LYS A 127 5.59 16.23 5.02
N LEU A 128 5.50 15.91 3.72
CA LEU A 128 6.33 14.93 3.03
C LEU A 128 7.12 15.67 1.95
N ILE A 129 8.43 15.78 2.12
CA ILE A 129 9.29 16.62 1.27
C ILE A 129 10.54 15.83 0.89
N ALA A 130 10.81 15.73 -0.42
CA ALA A 130 12.10 15.28 -0.96
C ALA A 130 12.82 16.51 -1.52
N ASN A 131 14.03 16.80 -1.03
CA ASN A 131 14.86 17.90 -1.57
C ASN A 131 15.42 17.55 -2.96
N GLN A 132 15.73 16.28 -3.16
CA GLN A 132 16.19 15.71 -4.43
C GLN A 132 15.56 14.32 -4.59
N GLY A 133 15.44 13.88 -5.83
CA GLY A 133 14.79 12.61 -6.16
C GLY A 133 13.27 12.72 -6.25
N ALA A 134 12.66 11.68 -6.83
CA ALA A 134 11.22 11.62 -7.05
C ALA A 134 10.48 11.19 -5.78
N VAL A 135 9.27 11.72 -5.59
CA VAL A 135 8.30 11.18 -4.64
C VAL A 135 7.32 10.29 -5.41
N SER A 136 7.19 9.04 -4.99
CA SER A 136 6.24 8.09 -5.55
C SER A 136 5.24 7.66 -4.48
N LEU A 137 3.95 7.78 -4.80
CA LEU A 137 2.84 7.29 -3.99
C LEU A 137 2.04 6.33 -4.86
N GLN A 138 1.77 5.12 -4.36
CA GLN A 138 1.08 4.08 -5.14
C GLN A 138 0.15 3.27 -4.24
N ALA A 139 -1.04 2.98 -4.74
CA ALA A 139 -1.91 1.91 -4.27
C ALA A 139 -1.95 0.86 -5.39
N GLN A 140 -1.14 -0.19 -5.29
CA GLN A 140 -0.86 -1.09 -6.43
C GLN A 140 -2.02 -2.05 -6.73
N ASN A 141 -2.81 -2.40 -5.71
CA ASN A 141 -3.91 -3.36 -5.81
C ASN A 141 -5.23 -2.82 -5.24
N ASP A 142 -5.31 -1.52 -4.94
CA ASP A 142 -6.49 -0.92 -4.33
C ASP A 142 -6.60 0.57 -4.67
N VAL A 143 -7.60 1.23 -4.09
CA VAL A 143 -7.92 2.64 -4.32
C VAL A 143 -6.90 3.56 -3.63
N MET A 144 -6.53 4.64 -4.33
CA MET A 144 -5.90 5.80 -3.73
C MET A 144 -6.92 6.93 -3.56
N GLU A 145 -7.14 7.37 -2.33
CA GLU A 145 -8.05 8.47 -2.02
C GLU A 145 -7.29 9.72 -1.54
N LEU A 146 -7.65 10.89 -2.08
CA LEU A 146 -7.14 12.19 -1.68
C LEU A 146 -8.32 13.10 -1.35
N LEU A 147 -8.54 13.35 -0.06
CA LEU A 147 -9.66 14.15 0.43
C LEU A 147 -9.15 15.37 1.22
N ALA A 148 -9.70 16.55 0.92
CA ALA A 148 -9.43 17.76 1.68
C ALA A 148 -10.72 18.56 1.88
N GLN A 149 -10.99 19.02 3.10
CA GLN A 149 -12.15 19.86 3.41
C GLN A 149 -12.12 21.22 2.70
N LYS A 150 -10.90 21.75 2.47
CA LYS A 150 -10.71 23.05 1.81
C LYS A 150 -10.41 22.86 0.33
N ALA A 151 -9.13 22.74 -0.01
CA ALA A 151 -8.68 22.68 -1.38
C ALA A 151 -7.61 21.60 -1.56
N ILE A 152 -7.56 21.06 -2.77
CA ILE A 152 -6.46 20.26 -3.27
C ILE A 152 -5.78 21.10 -4.36
N THR A 153 -4.45 21.22 -4.29
CA THR A 153 -3.66 21.96 -5.29
C THR A 153 -2.61 21.02 -5.87
N ILE A 154 -2.63 20.86 -7.19
CA ILE A 154 -1.66 20.07 -7.95
C ILE A 154 -0.93 21.05 -8.86
N THR A 155 0.39 21.14 -8.78
CA THR A 155 1.18 22.13 -9.51
C THR A 155 2.50 21.54 -9.95
N SER A 156 2.77 21.61 -11.26
CA SER A 156 4.11 21.47 -11.82
C SER A 156 4.62 22.87 -12.14
N THR A 157 5.81 23.22 -11.67
CA THR A 157 6.37 24.58 -11.81
C THR A 157 7.20 24.75 -13.07
N GLN A 158 7.65 23.65 -13.68
CA GLN A 158 8.60 23.67 -14.79
C GLN A 158 8.18 22.81 -15.98
N ASP A 159 7.26 21.87 -15.79
CA ASP A 159 6.91 20.86 -16.80
C ASP A 159 5.39 20.58 -16.77
N GLU A 160 4.98 19.33 -16.97
CA GLU A 160 3.57 18.94 -17.12
C GLU A 160 2.90 18.36 -15.87
N ILE A 161 1.56 18.26 -15.94
CA ILE A 161 0.74 17.42 -15.07
C ILE A 161 0.03 16.41 -15.98
N THR A 162 0.33 15.13 -15.79
CA THR A 162 -0.26 14.04 -16.57
C THR A 162 -1.25 13.24 -15.72
N ILE A 163 -2.51 13.19 -16.18
CA ILE A 163 -3.58 12.42 -15.56
C ILE A 163 -4.05 11.37 -16.58
N THR A 164 -3.83 10.10 -16.26
CA THR A 164 -4.14 8.98 -17.14
C THR A 164 -5.03 7.99 -16.41
N ALA A 165 -6.07 7.51 -17.09
CA ALA A 165 -6.92 6.44 -16.57
C ALA A 165 -7.25 5.45 -17.69
N LYS A 166 -7.22 4.15 -17.38
CA LYS A 166 -7.60 3.09 -18.33
C LYS A 166 -9.05 3.20 -18.80
N LYS A 167 -9.95 3.54 -17.87
CA LYS A 167 -11.41 3.48 -18.10
C LYS A 167 -12.01 4.85 -18.34
N LYS A 168 -11.83 5.78 -17.40
CA LYS A 168 -12.53 7.06 -17.38
C LYS A 168 -11.84 8.10 -16.49
N ILE A 169 -11.84 9.35 -16.92
CA ILE A 169 -11.52 10.53 -16.11
C ILE A 169 -12.79 11.37 -15.98
N THR A 170 -13.12 11.82 -14.77
CA THR A 170 -14.23 12.75 -14.51
C THR A 170 -13.73 13.90 -13.64
N ILE A 171 -13.93 15.13 -14.10
CA ILE A 171 -13.66 16.34 -13.35
C ILE A 171 -15.00 17.05 -13.12
N ASN A 172 -15.37 17.26 -11.86
CA ASN A 172 -16.66 17.85 -11.49
C ASN A 172 -16.47 19.09 -10.60
N GLY A 173 -17.31 20.11 -10.80
CA GLY A 173 -17.41 21.26 -9.91
C GLY A 173 -18.80 21.92 -10.00
N GLY A 174 -19.48 22.08 -8.85
CA GLY A 174 -20.75 22.80 -8.77
C GLY A 174 -21.87 22.26 -9.67
N GLY A 175 -21.82 20.96 -10.02
CA GLY A 175 -22.76 20.32 -10.95
C GLY A 175 -22.39 20.44 -12.44
N SER A 176 -21.33 21.16 -12.79
CA SER A 176 -20.70 21.11 -14.13
C SER A 176 -19.60 20.05 -14.14
N TYR A 177 -19.32 19.47 -15.30
CA TYR A 177 -18.30 18.42 -15.41
C TYR A 177 -17.69 18.29 -16.81
N ILE A 178 -16.53 17.64 -16.84
CA ILE A 178 -15.88 17.10 -18.04
C ILE A 178 -15.58 15.62 -17.79
N THR A 179 -15.99 14.76 -18.71
CA THR A 179 -15.69 13.33 -18.70
C THR A 179 -14.91 12.95 -19.96
N LEU A 180 -13.84 12.17 -19.78
CA LEU A 180 -13.11 11.52 -20.86
C LEU A 180 -13.20 10.01 -20.67
N ASP A 181 -13.65 9.29 -21.70
CA ASP A 181 -13.65 7.83 -21.75
C ASP A 181 -13.16 7.33 -23.12
N GLY A 182 -13.12 6.00 -23.32
CA GLY A 182 -12.58 5.40 -24.53
C GLY A 182 -13.31 5.78 -25.83
N ASN A 183 -14.53 6.34 -25.75
CA ASN A 183 -15.38 6.59 -26.91
C ASN A 183 -15.77 8.06 -27.08
N LYS A 184 -15.69 8.88 -26.01
CA LYS A 184 -16.14 10.28 -26.07
C LYS A 184 -15.44 11.21 -25.07
N ILE A 185 -15.53 12.49 -25.39
CA ILE A 185 -15.34 13.60 -24.47
C ILE A 185 -16.72 14.23 -24.25
N GLU A 186 -17.16 14.33 -22.99
CA GLU A 186 -18.44 14.90 -22.60
C GLU A 186 -18.25 16.09 -21.67
N CYS A 187 -18.71 17.27 -22.09
CA CYS A 187 -18.72 18.48 -21.27
C CYS A 187 -20.19 18.84 -20.94
N GLY A 188 -20.55 18.83 -19.66
CA GLY A 188 -21.92 19.07 -19.20
C GLY A 188 -22.01 20.25 -18.24
N THR A 189 -23.04 21.10 -18.43
CA THR A 189 -23.40 22.19 -17.50
C THR A 189 -24.90 22.50 -17.63
N LYS A 190 -25.51 22.98 -16.55
CA LYS A 190 -26.89 23.53 -16.56
C LYS A 190 -26.93 25.00 -16.99
N GLY A 191 -25.80 25.69 -16.87
CA GLY A 191 -25.68 27.12 -17.17
C GLY A 191 -25.09 27.35 -18.56
N GLU A 192 -24.39 28.48 -18.70
CA GLU A 192 -23.73 28.83 -19.95
C GLU A 192 -22.50 27.95 -20.22
N PHE A 193 -22.33 27.53 -21.47
CA PHE A 193 -21.10 26.92 -21.97
C PHE A 193 -20.31 27.97 -22.77
N LEU A 194 -19.51 28.77 -22.07
CA LEU A 194 -18.73 29.86 -22.69
C LEU A 194 -17.39 29.34 -23.22
N THR A 195 -17.20 29.42 -24.54
CA THR A 195 -15.91 29.16 -25.18
C THR A 195 -15.31 30.47 -25.68
N LYS A 196 -14.15 30.87 -25.16
CA LYS A 196 -13.40 32.05 -25.59
C LYS A 196 -12.06 31.59 -26.17
N ALA A 197 -11.83 31.84 -27.46
CA ALA A 197 -10.62 31.40 -28.15
C ALA A 197 -10.13 32.44 -29.15
N GLY A 198 -8.81 32.60 -29.28
CA GLY A 198 -8.20 33.42 -30.34
C GLY A 198 -8.39 32.82 -31.74
N ILE A 199 -8.41 31.48 -31.83
CA ILE A 199 -8.73 30.71 -33.04
C ILE A 199 -9.51 29.49 -32.60
N TYR A 200 -10.64 29.19 -33.27
CA TYR A 200 -11.41 27.98 -33.05
C TYR A 200 -11.63 27.26 -34.37
N GLY A 201 -11.28 25.97 -34.44
CA GLY A 201 -11.43 25.18 -35.65
C GLY A 201 -11.58 23.70 -35.31
N ARG A 202 -12.44 23.01 -36.08
CA ARG A 202 -12.63 21.57 -35.98
C ARG A 202 -11.68 20.86 -36.95
N LYS A 203 -10.91 19.89 -36.44
CA LYS A 203 -10.02 19.03 -37.24
C LYS A 203 -10.62 17.63 -37.39
N PRO A 204 -10.12 16.80 -38.33
CA PRO A 204 -10.44 15.37 -38.39
C PRO A 204 -10.09 14.65 -37.09
N GLN A 205 -10.54 13.40 -36.96
CA GLN A 205 -10.31 12.57 -35.78
C GLN A 205 -8.81 12.46 -35.43
N ALA A 206 -8.51 12.58 -34.14
CA ALA A 206 -7.19 12.29 -33.58
C ALA A 206 -7.23 10.95 -32.82
N PHE A 207 -6.09 10.25 -32.76
CA PHE A 207 -5.91 9.04 -31.97
C PHE A 207 -4.64 9.17 -31.12
N SER A 208 -4.75 8.87 -29.83
CA SER A 208 -3.62 8.81 -28.90
C SER A 208 -3.81 7.59 -28.01
N LYS A 209 -2.80 6.72 -27.94
CA LYS A 209 -2.77 5.56 -27.05
C LYS A 209 -1.88 5.92 -25.86
N PRO A 210 -2.43 6.25 -24.68
CA PRO A 210 -1.59 6.51 -23.52
C PRO A 210 -0.87 5.23 -23.11
N GLU A 211 0.44 5.32 -22.92
CA GLU A 211 1.20 4.26 -22.25
C GLU A 211 0.80 4.26 -20.77
N MET A 212 0.38 3.09 -20.27
CA MET A 212 0.13 2.91 -18.85
C MET A 212 1.28 2.15 -18.23
N MET A 213 1.79 2.67 -17.11
CA MET A 213 2.73 1.91 -16.29
C MET A 213 2.04 0.64 -15.79
N ALA A 214 2.68 -0.50 -15.98
CA ALA A 214 2.30 -1.75 -15.35
C ALA A 214 2.83 -1.75 -13.91
N PHE A 215 1.97 -2.01 -12.92
CA PHE A 215 2.44 -2.23 -11.56
C PHE A 215 3.12 -3.61 -11.50
N PRO A 216 4.32 -3.71 -10.92
CA PRO A 216 4.89 -5.01 -10.59
C PRO A 216 3.97 -5.67 -9.55
N LEU A 217 3.40 -6.83 -9.90
CA LEU A 217 2.67 -7.66 -8.95
C LEU A 217 3.68 -8.33 -8.02
N ILE A 218 3.54 -8.12 -6.72
CA ILE A 218 4.17 -9.01 -5.74
C ILE A 218 3.24 -10.23 -5.69
N ASN A 219 3.58 -11.27 -6.45
CA ASN A 219 2.86 -12.53 -6.37
C ASN A 219 3.01 -13.05 -4.94
N SER A 220 1.89 -13.24 -4.22
CA SER A 220 1.89 -14.16 -3.08
C SER A 220 2.41 -15.49 -3.62
N GLU A 221 3.34 -16.14 -2.91
CA GLU A 221 4.03 -17.37 -3.33
C GLU A 221 3.10 -18.58 -3.63
N ASP A 222 1.78 -18.39 -3.61
CA ASP A 222 0.73 -19.38 -3.89
C ASP A 222 0.03 -19.23 -5.26
N ASP A 223 0.43 -18.29 -6.12
CA ASP A 223 0.01 -18.34 -7.54
C ASP A 223 0.81 -19.44 -8.24
N GLU A 224 0.23 -20.64 -8.21
CA GLU A 224 0.75 -21.88 -8.79
C GLU A 224 1.34 -21.65 -10.19
N LYS A 225 2.68 -21.67 -10.28
CA LYS A 225 3.40 -21.69 -11.55
C LYS A 225 2.82 -22.82 -12.41
N LYS A 226 2.23 -22.46 -13.54
CA LYS A 226 1.94 -23.43 -14.60
C LYS A 226 3.26 -23.67 -15.34
N GLU A 227 3.86 -24.83 -15.10
CA GLU A 227 5.19 -25.17 -15.61
C GLU A 227 5.17 -25.76 -17.02
N PHE A 228 4.00 -26.09 -17.55
CA PHE A 228 3.83 -26.73 -18.86
C PHE A 228 2.97 -25.86 -19.76
N ASP A 229 3.47 -25.58 -20.97
CA ASP A 229 2.73 -24.90 -22.02
C ASP A 229 2.81 -25.67 -23.33
N GLU A 230 1.73 -25.60 -24.12
CA GLU A 230 1.65 -26.21 -25.45
C GLU A 230 0.90 -25.28 -26.42
N GLN A 231 1.24 -25.36 -27.70
CA GLN A 231 0.58 -24.61 -28.76
C GLN A 231 0.45 -25.48 -30.02
N PHE A 232 -0.74 -25.52 -30.60
CA PHE A 232 -0.99 -26.30 -31.81
C PHE A 232 -0.96 -25.42 -33.04
N GLN A 233 -0.48 -25.97 -34.15
CA GLN A 233 -0.65 -25.40 -35.48
C GLN A 233 -1.50 -26.36 -36.31
N ILE A 234 -2.56 -25.85 -36.93
CA ILE A 234 -3.52 -26.64 -37.69
C ILE A 234 -3.21 -26.54 -39.18
N PHE A 235 -3.15 -27.69 -39.85
CA PHE A 235 -2.96 -27.83 -41.29
C PHE A 235 -4.15 -28.53 -41.93
N ASP A 236 -4.27 -28.41 -43.25
CA ASP A 236 -5.22 -29.16 -44.05
C ASP A 236 -4.87 -30.66 -44.11
N ASP A 237 -5.77 -31.48 -44.67
CA ASP A 237 -5.58 -32.94 -44.77
C ASP A 237 -4.31 -33.33 -45.56
N SER A 238 -3.82 -32.42 -46.43
CA SER A 238 -2.57 -32.62 -47.19
C SER A 238 -1.30 -32.28 -46.39
N GLY A 239 -1.46 -31.58 -45.26
CA GLY A 239 -0.37 -31.07 -44.43
C GLY A 239 0.44 -29.94 -45.08
N MET A 240 -0.01 -29.42 -46.23
CA MET A 240 0.74 -28.41 -46.99
C MET A 240 0.25 -26.98 -46.72
N TYR A 241 -0.99 -26.80 -46.28
CA TYR A 241 -1.56 -25.47 -46.05
C TYR A 241 -1.97 -25.31 -44.60
N VAL A 242 -1.54 -24.20 -44.00
CA VAL A 242 -2.00 -23.80 -42.67
C VAL A 242 -3.46 -23.36 -42.71
N LEU A 243 -4.20 -23.72 -41.68
CA LEU A 243 -5.62 -23.39 -41.55
C LEU A 243 -5.80 -22.25 -40.54
N GLY A 244 -5.69 -21.02 -41.04
CA GLY A 244 -5.97 -19.82 -40.27
C GLY A 244 -7.46 -19.51 -40.13
N ASN A 245 -7.81 -18.77 -39.07
CA ASN A 245 -9.17 -18.34 -38.78
C ASN A 245 -10.18 -19.48 -38.58
N ILE A 246 -9.73 -20.64 -38.07
CA ILE A 246 -10.56 -21.82 -37.81
C ILE A 246 -10.90 -21.94 -36.32
N PRO A 247 -12.19 -22.11 -35.96
CA PRO A 247 -12.59 -22.40 -34.59
C PRO A 247 -12.04 -23.76 -34.13
N TYR A 248 -11.44 -23.76 -32.95
CA TYR A 248 -10.90 -24.96 -32.32
C TYR A 248 -11.33 -25.09 -30.85
N LYS A 249 -11.23 -26.32 -30.35
CA LYS A 249 -11.40 -26.69 -28.94
C LYS A 249 -10.31 -27.66 -28.52
N ILE A 250 -9.50 -27.25 -27.53
CA ILE A 250 -8.48 -28.08 -26.86
C ILE A 250 -9.07 -28.56 -25.53
N THR A 251 -8.91 -29.84 -25.22
CA THR A 251 -9.33 -30.44 -23.95
C THR A 251 -8.17 -31.22 -23.35
N SER A 252 -7.89 -31.01 -22.06
CA SER A 252 -6.90 -31.77 -21.31
C SER A 252 -7.50 -33.01 -20.63
N LEU A 253 -6.64 -33.92 -20.19
CA LEU A 253 -7.06 -35.11 -19.43
C LEU A 253 -7.74 -34.75 -18.10
N SER A 254 -7.33 -33.65 -17.45
CA SER A 254 -7.96 -33.15 -16.22
C SER A 254 -9.33 -32.49 -16.45
N GLY A 255 -9.74 -32.34 -17.72
CA GLY A 255 -11.03 -31.75 -18.09
C GLY A 255 -11.00 -30.24 -18.30
N LEU A 256 -9.82 -29.59 -18.26
CA LEU A 256 -9.68 -28.20 -18.71
C LEU A 256 -9.98 -28.08 -20.20
N VAL A 257 -10.69 -27.02 -20.58
CA VAL A 257 -11.11 -26.76 -21.96
C VAL A 257 -10.69 -25.36 -22.37
N TRP A 258 -10.08 -25.25 -23.55
CA TRP A 258 -9.74 -23.99 -24.20
C TRP A 258 -10.37 -23.91 -25.57
N GLU A 259 -11.12 -22.85 -25.83
CA GLU A 259 -11.78 -22.61 -27.11
C GLU A 259 -11.26 -21.30 -27.71
N GLY A 260 -11.12 -21.26 -29.03
CA GLY A 260 -10.56 -20.12 -29.73
C GLY A 260 -10.67 -20.25 -31.24
N ILE A 261 -10.04 -19.30 -31.94
CA ILE A 261 -9.92 -19.29 -33.39
C ILE A 261 -8.43 -19.21 -33.70
N THR A 262 -7.94 -19.99 -34.66
CA THR A 262 -6.52 -19.93 -35.07
C THR A 262 -6.17 -18.57 -35.67
N ASP A 263 -4.94 -18.12 -35.50
CA ASP A 263 -4.43 -16.92 -36.18
C ASP A 263 -4.22 -17.15 -37.68
N ASP A 264 -3.76 -16.13 -38.40
CA ASP A 264 -3.56 -16.19 -39.86
C ASP A 264 -2.53 -17.27 -40.28
N ASP A 265 -1.65 -17.67 -39.36
CA ASP A 265 -0.62 -18.71 -39.57
C ASP A 265 -1.07 -20.10 -39.06
N GLY A 266 -2.32 -20.22 -38.60
CA GLY A 266 -2.92 -21.49 -38.17
C GLY A 266 -2.62 -21.88 -36.73
N PHE A 267 -2.06 -20.99 -35.90
CA PHE A 267 -1.75 -21.30 -34.51
C PHE A 267 -2.94 -21.09 -33.57
N THR A 268 -3.07 -21.97 -32.59
CA THR A 268 -3.95 -21.77 -31.43
C THR A 268 -3.32 -20.78 -30.45
N GLN A 269 -4.12 -20.30 -29.49
CA GLN A 269 -3.54 -19.73 -28.28
C GLN A 269 -2.68 -20.77 -27.56
N ARG A 270 -1.65 -20.30 -26.85
CA ARG A 270 -0.84 -21.12 -25.97
C ARG A 270 -1.67 -21.52 -24.75
N VAL A 271 -1.73 -22.81 -24.48
CA VAL A 271 -2.46 -23.34 -23.32
C VAL A 271 -1.44 -23.78 -22.27
N GLU A 272 -1.79 -23.59 -21.01
CA GLU A 272 -0.89 -23.83 -19.88
C GLU A 272 -1.55 -24.76 -18.87
N THR A 273 -0.82 -25.77 -18.40
CA THR A 273 -1.24 -26.73 -17.37
C THR A 273 -0.27 -26.74 -16.20
N LYS A 274 -0.75 -27.20 -15.05
CA LYS A 274 0.04 -27.33 -13.82
C LYS A 274 0.95 -28.55 -13.86
N GLU A 275 0.45 -29.64 -14.44
CA GLU A 275 1.19 -30.88 -14.65
C GLU A 275 1.29 -31.19 -16.16
N SER A 276 2.18 -32.10 -16.52
CA SER A 276 2.27 -32.61 -17.90
C SER A 276 1.01 -33.41 -18.22
N GLU A 277 0.18 -32.88 -19.10
CA GLU A 277 -1.10 -33.49 -19.46
C GLU A 277 -1.20 -33.78 -20.97
N LEU A 278 -1.88 -34.88 -21.31
CA LEU A 278 -2.26 -35.14 -22.69
C LEU A 278 -3.39 -34.19 -23.09
N LEU A 279 -3.20 -33.53 -24.23
CA LEU A 279 -4.16 -32.62 -24.82
C LEU A 279 -4.77 -33.23 -26.07
N SER A 280 -6.07 -33.01 -26.27
CA SER A 280 -6.79 -33.36 -27.48
C SER A 280 -7.34 -32.08 -28.11
N ILE A 281 -7.10 -31.91 -29.42
CA ILE A 281 -7.65 -30.80 -30.19
C ILE A 281 -8.71 -31.30 -31.17
N SER A 282 -9.81 -30.57 -31.24
CA SER A 282 -10.83 -30.73 -32.27
C SER A 282 -11.08 -29.40 -32.95
N TYR A 283 -11.27 -29.42 -34.26
CA TYR A 283 -11.56 -28.23 -35.06
C TYR A 283 -12.59 -28.58 -36.13
N THR A 284 -13.32 -27.58 -36.62
CA THR A 284 -14.30 -27.77 -37.69
C THR A 284 -13.93 -26.90 -38.88
N PHE A 285 -13.59 -27.54 -39.99
CA PHE A 285 -13.36 -26.91 -41.28
C PHE A 285 -14.59 -27.14 -42.16
N LYS A 286 -15.10 -26.10 -42.84
CA LYS A 286 -16.28 -26.17 -43.73
C LYS A 286 -15.86 -26.21 -45.19
#